data_AF-A0A1Y5SFK6-F1
#
_entry.id   AF-A0A1Y5SFK6-F1
#
_cell.length_a   1.000
_cell.length_b   1.000
_cell.length_c   1.000
_cell.angle_alpha   90.00
_cell.angle_beta   90.00
_cell.angle_gamma   90.00
#
_symmetry.space_group_name_H-M   'P 1'
#
loop_
_entity.id
_entity.type
_entity.pdbx_description
1 polymer ?
#
loop_
_entity_poly.entity_id
_entity_poly.type
_entity_poly.pdbx_seq_one_letter_code
_entity_poly.pdbx_strand_id
1 'polypeptide(L)'
;MSFVLRWLFAFVLLAVTYNPTPWNFIRWAGANWQTNASIAVLLGLVLMVGYIIYVRATLRSIGLFGMVLVIAFVAAILWVVWDLGWISFQNPTANTWIGLFALSLVLGIGLSWSIIRKRLSGQIDMDDVDE
;
A
#
# COMPACT_ATOMS: atom_id res chain seq x y z
N MET A 1 16.22 -0.97 6.24
CA MET A 1 15.44 -1.15 4.97
C MET A 1 15.06 0.21 4.40
N SER A 2 15.31 0.44 3.11
CA SER A 2 14.99 1.72 2.45
C SER A 2 13.47 1.95 2.37
N PHE A 3 13.05 3.21 2.19
CA PHE A 3 11.65 3.58 1.93
C PHE A 3 11.10 2.82 0.70
N VAL A 4 11.89 2.77 -0.37
CA VAL A 4 11.51 2.14 -1.65
C VAL A 4 11.15 0.67 -1.46
N LEU A 5 11.91 -0.07 -0.65
CA LEU A 5 11.63 -1.49 -0.44
C LEU A 5 10.30 -1.72 0.28
N ARG A 6 10.00 -0.90 1.30
CA ARG A 6 8.73 -0.94 2.03
C ARG A 6 7.54 -0.60 1.13
N TRP A 7 7.69 0.43 0.32
CA TRP A 7 6.68 0.81 -0.66
C TRP A 7 6.46 -0.29 -1.71
N LEU A 8 7.54 -0.90 -2.22
CA LEU A 8 7.46 -2.00 -3.18
C LEU A 8 6.71 -3.21 -2.60
N PHE A 9 6.98 -3.59 -1.36
CA PHE A 9 6.24 -4.64 -0.68
C PHE A 9 4.76 -4.32 -0.54
N ALA A 10 4.39 -3.06 -0.23
CA ALA A 10 3.00 -2.64 -0.19
C ALA A 10 2.33 -2.75 -1.56
N PHE A 11 3.04 -2.37 -2.63
CA PHE A 11 2.55 -2.48 -4.00
C PHE A 11 2.34 -3.94 -4.40
N VAL A 12 3.32 -4.82 -4.13
CA VAL A 12 3.22 -6.25 -4.40
C VAL A 12 2.07 -6.88 -3.63
N LEU A 13 1.90 -6.54 -2.35
CA LEU A 13 0.77 -7.04 -1.53
C LEU A 13 -0.57 -6.71 -2.20
N LEU A 14 -0.78 -5.45 -2.61
CA LEU A 14 -2.00 -5.01 -3.28
C LEU A 14 -2.16 -5.68 -4.65
N ALA A 15 -1.11 -5.70 -5.48
CA ALA A 15 -1.14 -6.26 -6.83
C ALA A 15 -1.38 -7.78 -6.84
N VAL A 16 -0.79 -8.53 -5.90
CA VAL A 16 -1.04 -9.98 -5.74
C VAL A 16 -2.47 -10.22 -5.28
N THR A 17 -3.00 -9.38 -4.39
CA THR A 17 -4.39 -9.47 -3.93
C THR A 17 -5.36 -9.26 -5.11
N TYR A 18 -5.20 -8.14 -5.82
CA TYR A 18 -6.03 -7.78 -6.95
C TYR A 18 -5.26 -6.97 -7.98
N ASN A 19 -5.41 -7.34 -9.25
CA ASN A 19 -4.94 -6.56 -10.39
C ASN A 19 -5.85 -6.87 -11.60
N PRO A 20 -5.85 -6.03 -12.64
CA PRO A 20 -6.77 -6.22 -13.77
C PRO A 20 -6.35 -7.38 -14.69
N THR A 21 -5.19 -8.00 -14.48
CA THR A 21 -4.75 -9.16 -15.24
C THR A 21 -5.49 -10.42 -14.77
N PRO A 22 -5.42 -11.53 -15.55
CA PRO A 22 -5.95 -12.83 -15.13
C PRO A 22 -5.27 -13.38 -13.87
N TRP A 23 -4.05 -12.92 -13.55
CA TRP A 23 -3.21 -13.45 -12.48
C TRP A 23 -3.35 -12.62 -11.21
N ASN A 24 -4.38 -12.89 -10.41
CA ASN A 24 -4.51 -12.32 -9.07
C ASN A 24 -5.19 -13.31 -8.12
N PHE A 25 -4.96 -13.13 -6.82
CA PHE A 25 -5.46 -14.03 -5.79
C PHE A 25 -6.99 -14.14 -5.80
N ILE A 26 -7.72 -13.02 -5.92
CA ILE A 26 -9.19 -13.03 -5.88
C ILE A 26 -9.77 -13.89 -7.03
N ARG A 27 -9.30 -13.70 -8.26
CA ARG A 27 -9.74 -14.50 -9.42
C ARG A 27 -9.34 -15.97 -9.28
N TRP A 28 -8.10 -16.22 -8.88
CA TRP A 28 -7.59 -17.58 -8.72
C TRP A 28 -8.37 -18.35 -7.64
N ALA A 29 -8.62 -17.72 -6.49
CA ALA A 29 -9.37 -18.31 -5.38
C ALA A 29 -10.83 -18.58 -5.77
N GLY A 30 -11.47 -17.65 -6.49
CA GLY A 30 -12.84 -17.84 -6.98
C GLY A 30 -12.96 -18.99 -7.99
N ALA A 31 -11.99 -19.14 -8.89
CA ALA A 31 -11.99 -20.21 -9.90
C ALA A 31 -11.63 -21.60 -9.33
N ASN A 32 -10.91 -21.66 -8.21
CA ASN A 32 -10.41 -22.90 -7.62
C ASN A 32 -11.03 -23.21 -6.24
N TRP A 33 -12.15 -22.57 -5.91
CA TRP A 33 -12.74 -22.72 -4.57
C TRP A 33 -13.14 -24.16 -4.27
N GLN A 34 -13.77 -24.84 -5.23
CA GLN A 34 -14.26 -26.20 -5.06
C GLN A 34 -13.13 -27.24 -4.98
N THR A 35 -11.97 -26.96 -5.60
CA THR A 35 -10.86 -27.91 -5.69
C THR A 35 -9.75 -27.64 -4.68
N ASN A 36 -9.51 -26.38 -4.32
CA ASN A 36 -8.35 -25.94 -3.54
C ASN A 36 -8.72 -24.96 -2.40
N ALA A 37 -9.88 -25.11 -1.77
CA ALA A 37 -10.36 -24.23 -0.69
C ALA A 37 -9.33 -24.04 0.43
N SER A 38 -8.65 -25.10 0.88
CA SER A 38 -7.66 -25.04 1.96
C SER A 38 -6.47 -24.15 1.60
N ILE A 39 -5.97 -24.25 0.36
CA ILE A 39 -4.87 -23.42 -0.14
C ILE A 39 -5.33 -21.97 -0.28
N ALA A 40 -6.54 -21.75 -0.78
CA ALA A 40 -7.12 -20.40 -0.88
C ALA A 40 -7.23 -19.72 0.49
N VAL A 41 -7.69 -20.45 1.52
CA VAL A 41 -7.75 -19.95 2.90
C VAL A 41 -6.35 -19.64 3.43
N LEU A 42 -5.37 -20.55 3.25
CA LEU A 42 -3.99 -20.34 3.69
C LEU A 42 -3.38 -19.07 3.07
N LEU A 43 -3.46 -18.94 1.74
CA LEU A 43 -2.94 -17.76 1.03
C LEU A 43 -3.70 -16.48 1.41
N GLY A 44 -5.01 -16.56 1.62
CA GLY A 44 -5.82 -15.46 2.12
C GLY A 44 -5.38 -14.99 3.51
N LEU A 45 -5.06 -15.92 4.42
CA LEU A 45 -4.52 -15.60 5.74
C LEU A 45 -3.13 -14.96 5.64
N VAL A 46 -2.26 -15.45 4.77
CA VAL A 46 -0.94 -14.83 4.53
C VAL A 46 -1.09 -13.39 4.03
N LEU A 47 -1.97 -13.13 3.06
CA LEU A 47 -2.27 -11.78 2.60
C LEU A 47 -2.84 -10.93 3.73
N MET A 48 -3.76 -11.47 4.52
CA MET A 48 -4.37 -10.76 5.65
C MET A 48 -3.35 -10.35 6.71
N VAL A 49 -2.38 -11.21 7.03
CA VAL A 49 -1.26 -10.85 7.92
C VAL A 49 -0.48 -9.67 7.34
N GLY A 50 -0.19 -9.68 6.03
CA GLY A 50 0.44 -8.55 5.34
C GLY A 50 -0.35 -7.24 5.50
N TYR A 51 -1.66 -7.28 5.25
CA TYR A 51 -2.53 -6.10 5.42
C TYR A 51 -2.55 -5.60 6.87
N ILE A 52 -2.67 -6.51 7.84
CA ILE A 52 -2.67 -6.15 9.26
C ILE A 52 -1.37 -5.44 9.64
N ILE A 53 -0.21 -5.93 9.18
CA ILE A 53 1.08 -5.29 9.46
C ILE A 53 1.07 -3.86 8.91
N TYR A 54 0.73 -3.64 7.64
CA TYR A 54 0.77 -2.32 7.03
C TYR A 54 -0.25 -1.36 7.64
N VAL A 55 -1.52 -1.77 7.74
CA VAL A 55 -2.59 -0.91 8.24
C VAL A 55 -2.37 -0.58 9.72
N ARG A 56 -2.06 -1.58 10.54
CA ARG A 56 -1.85 -1.36 11.97
C ARG A 56 -0.61 -0.53 12.25
N ALA A 57 0.49 -0.75 11.51
CA ALA A 57 1.68 0.09 11.64
C ALA A 57 1.41 1.53 11.24
N THR A 58 0.64 1.76 10.16
CA THR A 58 0.24 3.09 9.69
C THR A 58 -0.63 3.82 10.72
N LEU A 59 -1.67 3.14 11.24
CA LEU A 59 -2.55 3.72 12.24
C LEU A 59 -1.83 4.00 13.56
N ARG A 60 -0.91 3.12 13.98
CA ARG A 60 -0.10 3.34 15.19
C ARG A 60 0.90 4.48 15.03
N SER A 61 1.47 4.66 13.84
CA SER A 61 2.52 5.65 13.60
C SER A 61 1.95 7.04 13.34
N ILE A 62 0.96 7.17 12.45
CA ILE A 62 0.40 8.47 12.03
C ILE A 62 -0.87 8.81 12.81
N GLY A 63 -1.66 7.80 13.19
CA GLY A 63 -3.02 7.97 13.67
C GLY A 63 -4.04 8.05 12.52
N LEU A 64 -5.31 7.85 12.86
CA LEU A 64 -6.40 7.86 11.88
C LEU A 64 -6.50 9.19 11.12
N PHE A 65 -6.36 10.31 11.83
CA PHE A 65 -6.46 11.64 11.22
C PHE A 65 -5.37 11.88 10.17
N GLY A 66 -4.12 11.53 10.49
CA GLY A 66 -3.05 11.68 9.51
C GLY A 66 -3.15 10.66 8.37
N MET A 67 -3.71 9.47 8.58
CA MET A 67 -4.02 8.55 7.49
C MET A 67 -5.05 9.16 6.52
N VAL A 68 -6.12 9.78 7.04
CA VAL A 68 -7.10 10.51 6.22
C VAL A 68 -6.43 11.66 5.47
N LEU A 69 -5.54 12.42 6.12
CA LEU A 69 -4.82 13.51 5.48
C LEU A 69 -3.91 13.02 4.34
N VAL A 70 -3.19 11.90 4.53
CA VAL A 70 -2.37 11.30 3.48
C VAL A 70 -3.23 10.82 2.31
N ILE A 71 -4.37 10.19 2.58
CA ILE A 71 -5.32 9.78 1.54
C ILE A 71 -5.84 11.00 0.77
N ALA A 72 -6.26 12.05 1.48
CA ALA A 72 -6.74 13.30 0.87
C ALA A 72 -5.65 13.96 0.02
N PHE A 73 -4.40 13.96 0.49
CA PHE A 73 -3.26 14.49 -0.24
C PHE A 73 -2.99 13.71 -1.54
N VAL A 74 -2.96 12.38 -1.47
CA VAL A 74 -2.78 11.53 -2.67
C VAL A 74 -3.97 11.71 -3.63
N ALA A 75 -5.20 11.80 -3.13
CA ALA A 75 -6.37 12.06 -3.95
C ALA A 75 -6.31 13.44 -4.64
N ALA A 76 -5.85 14.48 -3.94
CA ALA A 76 -5.66 15.80 -4.52
C ALA A 76 -4.58 15.80 -5.62
N ILE A 77 -3.49 15.05 -5.45
CA ILE A 77 -2.48 14.87 -6.52
C ILE A 77 -3.13 14.22 -7.74
N LEU A 78 -3.88 13.12 -7.55
CA LEU A 78 -4.57 12.46 -8.67
C LEU A 78 -5.57 13.38 -9.36
N TRP A 79 -6.28 14.22 -8.60
CA TRP A 79 -7.16 15.25 -9.15
C TRP A 79 -6.38 16.22 -10.03
N VAL A 80 -5.29 16.82 -9.53
CA VAL A 80 -4.48 17.77 -10.31
C VAL A 80 -3.93 17.13 -11.59
N VAL A 81 -3.44 15.89 -11.51
CA VAL A 81 -2.93 15.16 -12.68
C VAL A 81 -4.03 14.87 -13.71
N TRP A 82 -5.27 14.67 -13.25
CA TRP A 82 -6.44 14.54 -14.11
C TRP A 82 -6.83 15.87 -14.77
N ASP A 83 -6.85 16.97 -14.02
CA ASP A 83 -7.15 18.32 -14.54
C ASP A 83 -6.14 18.77 -15.61
N LEU A 84 -4.86 18.38 -15.45
CA LEU A 84 -3.80 18.63 -16.44
C LEU A 84 -3.92 17.75 -17.70
N GLY A 85 -4.86 16.80 -17.73
CA GLY A 85 -5.10 15.90 -18.84
C GLY A 85 -4.06 14.78 -18.99
N TRP A 86 -3.23 14.53 -17.96
CA TRP A 86 -2.19 13.49 -18.02
C TRP A 86 -2.74 12.08 -17.80
N ILE A 87 -3.86 11.95 -17.09
CA ILE A 87 -4.56 10.69 -16.86
C ILE A 87 -6.02 10.79 -17.30
N SER A 88 -6.58 9.68 -17.76
CA SER A 88 -7.99 9.56 -18.12
C SER A 88 -8.62 8.42 -17.35
N PHE A 89 -9.77 8.67 -16.74
CA PHE A 89 -10.53 7.65 -16.01
C PHE A 89 -11.46 6.81 -16.89
N GLN A 90 -11.33 6.88 -18.22
CA GLN A 90 -12.16 6.11 -19.15
C GLN A 90 -11.76 4.62 -19.22
N ASN A 91 -10.49 4.30 -18.95
CA ASN A 91 -9.98 2.94 -19.04
C ASN A 91 -9.95 2.28 -17.64
N PRO A 92 -10.83 1.32 -17.32
CA PRO A 92 -10.90 0.70 -16.00
C PRO A 92 -9.62 -0.06 -15.61
N THR A 93 -8.89 -0.60 -16.60
CA THR A 93 -7.59 -1.27 -16.38
C THR A 93 -6.54 -0.28 -15.89
N ALA A 94 -6.43 0.87 -16.56
CA ALA A 94 -5.50 1.93 -16.15
C ALA A 94 -5.87 2.48 -14.77
N ASN A 95 -7.16 2.73 -14.52
CA ASN A 95 -7.66 3.23 -13.24
C ASN A 95 -7.32 2.28 -12.08
N THR A 96 -7.41 0.97 -12.31
CA THR A 96 -7.05 -0.03 -11.30
C THR A 96 -5.57 0.07 -10.94
N TRP A 97 -4.68 0.19 -11.93
CA TRP A 97 -3.24 0.34 -11.67
C TRP A 97 -2.91 1.66 -10.97
N ILE A 98 -3.57 2.75 -11.34
CA ILE A 98 -3.44 4.05 -10.65
C ILE A 98 -3.88 3.91 -9.20
N GLY A 99 -5.02 3.26 -8.93
CA GLY A 99 -5.50 3.00 -7.59
C GLY A 99 -4.54 2.15 -6.75
N LEU A 100 -3.99 1.07 -7.32
CA LEU A 100 -3.00 0.22 -6.64
C LEU A 100 -1.73 0.98 -6.31
N PHE A 101 -1.23 1.81 -7.24
CA PHE A 101 -0.06 2.65 -7.04
C PHE A 101 -0.30 3.72 -5.97
N ALA A 102 -1.47 4.38 -5.99
CA ALA A 102 -1.85 5.37 -5.00
C ALA A 102 -1.97 4.76 -3.60
N LEU A 103 -2.68 3.62 -3.47
CA LEU A 103 -2.83 2.92 -2.20
C LEU A 103 -1.49 2.40 -1.66
N SER A 104 -0.61 1.90 -2.54
CA SER A 104 0.72 1.44 -2.09
C SER A 104 1.55 2.59 -1.53
N LEU A 105 1.47 3.79 -2.11
CA LEU A 105 2.10 5.00 -1.56
C LEU A 105 1.57 5.34 -0.17
N VAL A 106 0.25 5.32 0.03
CA VAL A 106 -0.36 5.58 1.34
C VAL A 106 0.19 4.62 2.39
N LEU A 107 0.22 3.31 2.10
CA LEU A 107 0.74 2.29 3.01
C LEU A 107 2.25 2.41 3.24
N GLY A 108 3.03 2.73 2.19
CA GLY A 108 4.48 2.93 2.26
C GLY A 108 4.86 4.14 3.12
N ILE A 109 4.13 5.25 3.00
CA ILE A 109 4.27 6.44 3.85
C ILE A 109 3.92 6.09 5.30
N GLY A 110 2.81 5.39 5.51
CA GLY A 110 2.38 4.89 6.82
C GLY A 110 3.46 4.14 7.59
N LEU A 111 4.10 3.16 6.94
CA LEU A 111 5.18 2.38 7.52
C LEU A 111 6.47 3.18 7.75
N SER A 112 6.63 4.31 7.05
CA SER A 112 7.84 5.13 7.08
C SER A 112 7.74 6.36 7.97
N TRP A 113 6.55 6.64 8.49
CA TRP A 113 6.28 7.84 9.26
C TRP A 113 7.09 7.96 10.55
N SER A 114 7.38 6.86 11.25
CA SER A 114 8.21 6.90 12.45
C SER A 114 9.60 7.46 12.14
N ILE A 115 10.18 7.07 11.00
CA ILE A 115 11.50 7.53 10.55
C ILE A 115 11.42 8.99 10.08
N ILE A 116 10.39 9.34 9.31
CA ILE A 116 10.19 10.71 8.82
C ILE A 116 10.02 11.66 10.01
N ARG A 117 9.19 11.30 10.99
CA ARG A 117 8.96 12.08 12.22
C ARG A 117 10.24 12.27 13.01
N LYS A 118 11.01 11.20 13.26
CA LYS A 118 12.30 11.26 13.96
C LYS A 118 13.23 12.29 13.29
N ARG A 119 13.42 12.17 11.97
CA ARG A 119 14.27 13.08 11.18
C ARG A 119 13.80 14.53 11.23
N LEU A 120 12.50 14.78 11.07
CA LEU A 120 11.94 16.13 11.12
C LEU A 120 12.05 16.77 12.51
N SER A 121 11.92 15.98 13.57
CA SER A 121 12.06 16.46 14.95
C SER A 121 13.51 16.77 15.35
N GLY A 122 14.49 16.51 14.49
CA GLY A 122 15.91 16.68 14.82
C GLY A 122 16.37 15.74 15.93
N GLN A 123 15.65 14.63 16.15
CA GLN A 123 16.13 13.55 17.02
C GLN A 123 17.33 12.91 16.33
N ILE A 124 18.52 13.38 16.68
CA ILE A 124 19.77 12.65 16.48
C ILE A 124 19.72 11.52 17.51
N ASP A 125 19.58 10.29 17.03
CA ASP A 125 19.79 9.14 17.90
C ASP A 125 21.25 9.27 18.41
N MET A 126 21.43 9.31 19.73
CA MET A 126 22.75 9.08 20.35
C MET A 126 23.24 7.63 20.15
N ASP A 127 22.50 6.83 19.38
CA ASP A 127 22.76 5.43 19.02
C ASP A 127 23.52 5.28 17.69
N ASP A 128 23.83 6.37 16.97
CA ASP A 128 24.78 6.36 15.83
C ASP A 128 26.25 6.38 16.32
N VAL A 129 26.55 5.81 17.50
CA VAL A 129 27.93 5.68 18.02
C VAL A 129 28.61 4.39 17.56
N ASP A 130 27.87 3.43 17.02
CA ASP A 130 28.43 2.15 16.56
C ASP A 130 28.05 1.86 15.09
N GLU A 131 28.63 2.63 14.16
CA GLU A 131 28.91 2.14 12.79
C GLU A 131 30.38 2.41 12.43
#